data_AF-A0A2V5W4L0-F1
#
_entry.id   AF-A0A2V5W4L0-F1
#
_cell.length_a   1.000
_cell.length_b   1.000
_cell.length_c   1.000
_cell.angle_alpha   90.00
_cell.angle_beta   90.00
_cell.angle_gamma   90.00
#
_symmetry.space_group_name_H-M   'P 1'
#
loop_
_entity.id
_entity.type
_entity.pdbx_description
1 polymer ?
#
loop_
_entity_poly.entity_id
_entity_poly.type
_entity_poly.pdbx_seq_one_letter_code
_entity_poly.pdbx_strand_id
1 'polypeptide(L)'
;MSHDKLFIPGPVEVSPKTWAAFSKPMIGHRGEAFRALYRAIHPRLQTLFGTKQPVFLSTSSAWGVMEASIRNLVSGRVLNCMCGAFSDKWLDVSRRCGKEAEPLQVDWGKHIDPAALDEKLTTGDFDTVTLIHNETSTGVMNPVAEICAVVRKYPQVALVVDSVSSFSAVPIAMDALGIDVLLTGSQKALALPPGFSLFSVSEKAFARAEQQKDRGYYFDFLEFRKNQETDMTPTTPSIAHIHALESKLDDIFAEGLTNRYERHARTNALVHDWVRRRGFDFFAEDGYRSKT
;
A
#
# COMPACT_ATOMS: atom_id res chain seq x y z
N MET A 1 18.70 13.79 -22.23
CA MET A 1 18.00 13.03 -23.27
C MET A 1 16.52 13.38 -23.16
N SER A 2 15.80 13.54 -24.26
CA SER A 2 14.33 13.64 -24.21
C SER A 2 13.75 12.28 -23.88
N HIS A 3 12.80 12.22 -22.94
CA HIS A 3 12.04 11.01 -22.61
C HIS A 3 10.54 11.30 -22.64
N ASP A 4 9.73 10.25 -22.70
CA ASP A 4 8.26 10.35 -22.77
C ASP A 4 7.69 11.00 -21.52
N LYS A 5 6.74 11.92 -21.69
CA LYS A 5 5.96 12.46 -20.56
C LYS A 5 4.93 11.44 -20.10
N LEU A 6 5.02 11.03 -18.85
CA LEU A 6 4.13 10.00 -18.29
C LEU A 6 2.84 10.62 -17.70
N PHE A 7 1.72 10.42 -18.39
CA PHE A 7 0.34 10.63 -17.89
C PHE A 7 -0.38 9.30 -17.63
N ILE A 8 0.39 8.26 -17.32
CA ILE A 8 -0.11 6.96 -16.89
C ILE A 8 -0.16 6.94 -15.35
N PRO A 9 -0.95 6.06 -14.72
CA PRO A 9 -1.08 6.07 -13.28
C PRO A 9 0.13 5.50 -12.53
N GLY A 10 1.21 5.08 -13.20
CA GLY A 10 2.39 4.46 -12.62
C GLY A 10 3.07 3.48 -13.60
N PRO A 11 4.40 3.53 -13.79
CA PRO A 11 5.35 4.46 -13.17
C PRO A 11 5.10 5.92 -13.59
N VAL A 12 5.53 6.86 -12.74
CA VAL A 12 5.41 8.30 -12.98
C VAL A 12 6.80 8.96 -13.07
N GLU A 13 6.83 10.23 -13.47
CA GLU A 13 8.05 11.03 -13.53
C GLU A 13 8.80 11.06 -12.20
N VAL A 14 10.12 10.83 -12.24
CA VAL A 14 11.01 10.87 -11.09
C VAL A 14 11.89 12.12 -11.19
N SER A 15 11.98 12.89 -10.10
CA SER A 15 12.71 14.16 -10.12
C SER A 15 14.21 13.96 -10.29
N PRO A 16 14.94 14.91 -10.91
CA PRO A 16 16.40 14.84 -11.03
C PRO A 16 17.12 14.66 -9.69
N LYS A 17 16.63 15.31 -8.62
CA LYS A 17 17.15 15.15 -7.25
C LYS A 17 17.04 13.70 -6.76
N THR A 18 15.88 13.07 -6.98
CA THR A 18 15.66 11.67 -6.61
C THR A 18 16.53 10.72 -7.43
N TRP A 19 16.71 10.97 -8.74
CA TRP A 19 17.65 10.19 -9.57
C TRP A 19 19.10 10.33 -9.13
N ALA A 20 19.54 11.54 -8.76
CA ALA A 20 20.88 11.76 -8.23
C ALA A 20 21.10 10.97 -6.92
N ALA A 21 20.09 10.92 -6.04
CA ALA A 21 20.13 10.11 -4.83
C ALA A 21 20.15 8.60 -5.12
N PHE A 22 19.35 8.14 -6.10
CA PHE A 22 19.32 6.74 -6.52
C PHE A 22 20.68 6.24 -7.03
N SER A 23 21.46 7.11 -7.66
CA SER A 23 22.77 6.81 -8.24
C SER A 23 23.95 6.99 -7.26
N LYS A 24 23.71 7.18 -5.96
CA LYS A 24 24.78 7.23 -4.95
C LYS A 24 25.60 5.92 -4.92
N PRO A 25 26.91 5.96 -4.62
CA PRO A 25 27.73 4.76 -4.46
C PRO A 25 27.15 3.77 -3.43
N MET A 26 27.31 2.48 -3.68
CA MET A 26 26.83 1.44 -2.76
C MET A 26 27.60 1.45 -1.45
N ILE A 27 26.88 1.19 -0.36
CA ILE A 27 27.43 0.98 0.98
C ILE A 27 27.28 -0.50 1.37
N GLY A 28 28.11 -0.96 2.32
CA GLY A 28 28.00 -2.32 2.84
C GLY A 28 26.67 -2.52 3.58
N HIS A 29 25.78 -3.35 3.02
CA HIS A 29 24.41 -3.54 3.53
C HIS A 29 24.30 -4.09 4.96
N ARG A 30 25.37 -4.69 5.52
CA ARG A 30 25.42 -5.21 6.91
C ARG A 30 26.20 -4.28 7.85
N GLY A 31 26.74 -3.17 7.34
CA GLY A 31 27.56 -2.21 8.09
C GLY A 31 26.75 -1.05 8.67
N GLU A 32 27.41 -0.25 9.51
CA GLU A 32 26.76 0.86 10.22
C GLU A 32 26.20 1.94 9.29
N ALA A 33 26.86 2.21 8.17
CA ALA A 33 26.34 3.18 7.19
C ALA A 33 24.93 2.82 6.69
N PHE A 34 24.65 1.53 6.49
CA PHE A 34 23.32 1.08 6.09
C PHE A 34 22.31 1.22 7.23
N ARG A 35 22.69 0.76 8.44
CA ARG A 35 21.84 0.87 9.64
C ARG A 35 21.47 2.32 9.92
N ALA A 36 22.41 3.25 9.79
CA ALA A 36 22.17 4.68 9.93
C ALA A 36 21.17 5.21 8.90
N LEU A 37 21.34 4.88 7.62
CA LEU A 37 20.39 5.24 6.55
C LEU A 37 18.98 4.69 6.84
N TYR A 38 18.89 3.41 7.19
CA TYR A 38 17.64 2.73 7.48
C TYR A 38 16.92 3.34 8.69
N ARG A 39 17.65 3.63 9.77
CA ARG A 39 17.14 4.28 10.98
C ARG A 39 16.65 5.71 10.70
N ALA A 40 17.37 6.47 9.87
CA ALA A 40 17.07 7.88 9.60
C ALA A 40 15.76 8.12 8.83
N ILE A 41 15.32 7.16 8.01
CA ILE A 41 14.06 7.27 7.27
C ILE A 41 12.85 6.82 8.09
N HIS A 42 13.07 6.01 9.13
CA HIS A 42 12.00 5.28 9.81
C HIS A 42 10.93 6.16 10.49
N PRO A 43 11.28 7.21 11.27
CA PRO A 43 10.26 8.06 11.91
C PRO A 43 9.35 8.78 10.91
N ARG A 44 9.91 9.16 9.75
CA ARG A 44 9.17 9.81 8.67
C ARG A 44 8.25 8.82 7.95
N LEU A 45 8.69 7.58 7.78
CA LEU A 45 7.83 6.51 7.25
C LEU A 45 6.67 6.22 8.20
N GLN A 46 6.92 6.09 9.51
CA GLN A 46 5.88 5.92 10.52
C GLN A 46 4.84 7.05 10.48
N THR A 47 5.30 8.29 10.34
CA THR A 47 4.41 9.45 10.18
C THR A 47 3.56 9.35 8.90
N LEU A 48 4.14 8.94 7.76
CA LEU A 48 3.41 8.79 6.50
C LEU A 48 2.40 7.64 6.51
N PHE A 49 2.72 6.53 7.17
CA PHE A 49 1.80 5.40 7.37
C PHE A 49 0.73 5.69 8.43
N GLY A 50 0.93 6.71 9.27
CA GLY A 50 0.06 6.99 10.40
C GLY A 50 0.06 5.84 11.41
N THR A 51 1.25 5.32 11.71
CA THR A 51 1.46 4.18 12.61
C THR A 51 2.64 4.39 13.55
N LYS A 52 2.60 3.76 14.71
CA LYS A 52 3.76 3.58 15.60
C LYS A 52 4.55 2.30 15.32
N GLN A 53 4.01 1.40 14.49
CA GLN A 53 4.66 0.17 14.10
C GLN A 53 5.84 0.43 13.16
N PRO A 54 6.78 -0.51 13.04
CA PRO A 54 7.81 -0.38 12.03
C PRO A 54 7.25 -0.38 10.61
N VAL A 55 7.88 0.39 9.73
CA VAL A 55 7.66 0.31 8.28
C VAL A 55 8.80 -0.48 7.64
N PHE A 56 8.45 -1.58 7.00
CA PHE A 56 9.35 -2.52 6.37
C PHE A 56 9.59 -2.18 4.90
N LEU A 57 10.79 -2.49 4.44
CA LEU A 57 11.27 -2.21 3.10
C LEU A 57 11.44 -3.52 2.31
N SER A 58 10.63 -3.73 1.28
CA SER A 58 10.69 -4.93 0.45
C SER A 58 11.31 -4.62 -0.91
N THR A 59 12.31 -5.42 -1.30
CA THR A 59 12.96 -5.33 -2.63
C THR A 59 12.15 -6.12 -3.65
N SER A 60 10.89 -5.72 -3.80
CA SER A 60 9.94 -6.27 -4.74
C SER A 60 8.92 -5.19 -5.11
N SER A 61 8.17 -5.40 -6.19
CA SER A 61 6.95 -4.61 -6.39
C SER A 61 5.93 -4.90 -5.27
N ALA A 62 4.91 -4.06 -5.12
CA ALA A 62 3.87 -4.25 -4.11
C ALA A 62 3.14 -5.61 -4.20
N TRP A 63 3.19 -6.27 -5.35
CA TRP A 63 2.69 -7.65 -5.54
C TRP A 63 3.36 -8.68 -4.63
N GLY A 64 4.65 -8.50 -4.32
CA GLY A 64 5.33 -9.36 -3.37
C GLY A 64 4.73 -9.26 -1.98
N VAL A 65 4.39 -8.04 -1.55
CA VAL A 65 3.71 -7.79 -0.27
C VAL A 65 2.25 -8.26 -0.31
N MET A 66 1.56 -8.16 -1.44
CA MET A 66 0.22 -8.76 -1.63
C MET A 66 0.24 -10.26 -1.33
N GLU A 67 1.15 -11.01 -1.98
CA GLU A 67 1.31 -12.44 -1.71
C GLU A 67 1.71 -12.69 -0.24
N ALA A 68 2.61 -11.86 0.31
CA ALA A 68 3.02 -11.91 1.71
C ALA A 68 1.81 -11.83 2.64
N SER A 69 0.95 -10.82 2.47
CA SER A 69 -0.24 -10.61 3.28
C SER A 69 -1.15 -11.85 3.30
N ILE A 70 -1.36 -12.48 2.15
CA ILE A 70 -2.16 -13.71 2.08
C ILE A 70 -1.49 -14.84 2.86
N ARG A 71 -0.22 -15.12 2.59
CA ARG A 71 0.49 -16.26 3.16
C ARG A 71 0.76 -16.13 4.66
N ASN A 72 0.90 -14.91 5.15
CA ASN A 72 1.17 -14.62 6.55
C ASN A 72 -0.09 -14.47 7.40
N LEU A 73 -1.27 -14.23 6.81
CA LEU A 73 -2.48 -13.95 7.59
C LEU A 73 -3.59 -14.98 7.42
N VAL A 74 -3.81 -15.54 6.23
CA VAL A 74 -5.01 -16.35 5.97
C VAL A 74 -4.84 -17.76 6.56
N SER A 75 -5.59 -18.06 7.62
CA SER A 75 -5.64 -19.37 8.28
C SER A 75 -6.85 -20.18 7.81
N GLY A 76 -7.98 -19.50 7.60
CA GLY A 76 -9.24 -20.01 7.09
C GLY A 76 -9.52 -19.41 5.72
N ARG A 77 -10.47 -18.48 5.67
CA ARG A 77 -11.00 -17.94 4.41
C ARG A 77 -10.82 -16.43 4.29
N VAL A 78 -10.40 -15.99 3.10
CA VAL A 78 -10.27 -14.56 2.77
C VAL A 78 -11.43 -14.07 1.91
N LEU A 79 -11.97 -12.90 2.26
CA LEU A 79 -12.92 -12.15 1.45
C LEU A 79 -12.18 -11.06 0.67
N ASN A 80 -12.12 -11.19 -0.65
CA ASN A 80 -11.45 -10.23 -1.52
C ASN A 80 -12.47 -9.21 -2.04
N CYS A 81 -12.35 -7.95 -1.63
CA CYS A 81 -13.20 -6.87 -2.10
C CYS A 81 -12.77 -6.44 -3.52
N MET A 82 -13.63 -6.64 -4.51
CA MET A 82 -13.32 -6.55 -5.94
C MET A 82 -14.16 -5.49 -6.64
N CYS A 83 -13.50 -4.49 -7.21
CA CYS A 83 -14.11 -3.36 -7.91
C CYS A 83 -13.34 -2.91 -9.17
N GLY A 84 -12.36 -3.73 -9.62
CA GLY A 84 -11.52 -3.44 -10.78
C GLY A 84 -10.36 -4.42 -10.95
N ALA A 85 -9.54 -4.17 -11.98
CA ALA A 85 -8.50 -5.11 -12.42
C ALA A 85 -7.44 -5.44 -11.35
N PHE A 86 -7.08 -4.49 -10.48
CA PHE A 86 -6.08 -4.75 -9.44
C PHE A 86 -6.68 -5.53 -8.27
N SER A 87 -7.90 -5.20 -7.87
CA SER A 87 -8.59 -5.89 -6.78
C SER A 87 -8.99 -7.31 -7.17
N ASP A 88 -9.37 -7.54 -8.44
CA ASP A 88 -9.64 -8.89 -8.97
C ASP A 88 -8.45 -9.84 -8.81
N LYS A 89 -7.24 -9.30 -8.82
CA LYS A 89 -6.01 -10.10 -8.73
C LYS A 89 -5.73 -10.62 -7.33
N TRP A 90 -6.25 -9.96 -6.29
CA TRP A 90 -6.16 -10.48 -4.92
C TRP A 90 -6.85 -11.84 -4.79
N LEU A 91 -7.97 -12.07 -5.48
CA LEU A 91 -8.64 -13.38 -5.49
C LEU A 91 -7.81 -14.46 -6.18
N ASP A 92 -7.25 -14.18 -7.36
CA ASP A 92 -6.38 -15.11 -8.10
C ASP A 92 -5.13 -15.46 -7.28
N VAL A 93 -4.45 -14.45 -6.72
CA VAL A 93 -3.28 -14.66 -5.84
C VAL A 93 -3.66 -15.47 -4.60
N SER A 94 -4.79 -15.16 -3.95
CA SER A 94 -5.24 -15.89 -2.76
C SER A 94 -5.42 -17.39 -3.04
N ARG A 95 -6.07 -17.72 -4.16
CA ARG A 95 -6.27 -19.11 -4.60
C ARG A 95 -4.95 -19.80 -4.98
N ARG A 96 -4.04 -19.09 -5.64
CA ARG A 96 -2.70 -19.61 -6.00
C ARG A 96 -1.81 -19.85 -4.80
N CYS A 97 -2.01 -19.11 -3.71
CA CYS A 97 -1.41 -19.40 -2.40
C CYS A 97 -2.05 -20.60 -1.69
N GLY A 98 -3.03 -21.28 -2.30
CA GLY A 98 -3.72 -22.42 -1.70
C GLY A 98 -4.71 -22.06 -0.60
N LYS A 99 -5.13 -20.78 -0.50
CA LYS A 99 -6.07 -20.32 0.51
C LYS A 99 -7.50 -20.36 -0.02
N GLU A 100 -8.47 -20.62 0.86
CA GLU A 100 -9.88 -20.49 0.53
C GLU A 100 -10.23 -19.01 0.37
N ALA A 101 -10.86 -18.64 -0.74
CA ALA A 101 -11.08 -17.24 -1.08
C ALA A 101 -12.43 -17.01 -1.78
N GLU A 102 -13.17 -15.99 -1.35
CA GLU A 102 -14.44 -15.55 -1.94
C GLU A 102 -14.36 -14.09 -2.42
N PRO A 103 -14.97 -13.76 -3.56
CA PRO A 103 -15.17 -12.37 -3.96
C PRO A 103 -16.31 -11.70 -3.17
N LEU A 104 -16.07 -10.47 -2.69
CA LEU A 104 -17.11 -9.45 -2.55
C LEU A 104 -16.99 -8.53 -3.76
N GLN A 105 -17.67 -8.89 -4.84
CA GLN A 105 -17.52 -8.22 -6.14
C GLN A 105 -18.67 -7.25 -6.40
N VAL A 106 -18.30 -6.07 -6.89
CA VAL A 106 -19.19 -5.08 -7.47
C VAL A 106 -18.81 -4.82 -8.93
N ASP A 107 -19.71 -4.20 -9.69
CA ASP A 107 -19.39 -3.78 -11.05
C ASP A 107 -18.20 -2.81 -11.05
N TRP A 108 -17.35 -2.91 -12.08
CA TRP A 108 -16.22 -2.00 -12.23
C TRP A 108 -16.72 -0.55 -12.31
N GLY A 109 -16.09 0.33 -11.54
CA GLY A 109 -16.52 1.72 -11.40
C GLY A 109 -17.42 1.98 -10.19
N LYS A 110 -17.87 0.93 -9.49
CA LYS A 110 -18.57 1.02 -8.20
C LYS A 110 -17.62 0.82 -7.02
N HIS A 111 -17.96 1.44 -5.90
CA HIS A 111 -17.25 1.24 -4.64
C HIS A 111 -17.74 -0.03 -3.92
N ILE A 112 -16.93 -0.53 -2.99
CA ILE A 112 -17.32 -1.61 -2.08
C ILE A 112 -18.23 -1.04 -1.00
N ASP A 113 -19.48 -1.50 -0.98
CA ASP A 113 -20.48 -1.07 0.00
C ASP A 113 -20.14 -1.63 1.40
N PRO A 114 -19.95 -0.77 2.42
CA PRO A 114 -19.74 -1.21 3.79
C PRO A 114 -20.86 -2.12 4.33
N ALA A 115 -22.12 -1.94 3.91
CA ALA A 115 -23.23 -2.78 4.36
C ALA A 115 -23.12 -4.21 3.80
N ALA A 116 -22.77 -4.35 2.52
CA ALA A 116 -22.55 -5.65 1.89
C ALA A 116 -21.34 -6.38 2.51
N LEU A 117 -20.30 -5.65 2.90
CA LEU A 117 -19.19 -6.22 3.67
C LEU A 117 -19.65 -6.74 5.04
N ASP A 118 -20.45 -5.96 5.77
CA ASP A 118 -20.97 -6.33 7.09
C ASP A 118 -21.83 -7.60 7.03
N GLU A 119 -22.68 -7.70 6.01
CA GLU A 119 -23.51 -8.89 5.75
C GLU A 119 -22.63 -10.13 5.55
N LYS A 120 -21.57 -10.04 4.74
CA LYS A 120 -20.64 -11.15 4.50
C LYS A 120 -19.86 -11.53 5.76
N LEU A 121 -19.44 -10.57 6.57
CA LEU A 121 -18.66 -10.88 7.79
C LEU A 121 -19.53 -11.45 8.92
N THR A 122 -20.84 -11.18 8.93
CA THR A 122 -21.78 -11.72 9.92
C THR A 122 -21.86 -13.26 9.87
N THR A 123 -21.54 -13.89 8.73
CA THR A 123 -21.54 -15.35 8.62
C THR A 123 -20.46 -16.00 9.52
N GLY A 124 -19.39 -15.26 9.84
CA GLY A 124 -18.26 -15.78 10.61
C GLY A 124 -17.29 -16.64 9.80
N ASP A 125 -17.49 -16.78 8.49
CA ASP A 125 -16.67 -17.67 7.65
C ASP A 125 -15.29 -17.10 7.31
N PHE A 126 -15.14 -15.78 7.41
CA PHE A 126 -13.94 -15.09 6.97
C PHE A 126 -13.06 -14.70 8.14
N ASP A 127 -11.76 -14.86 7.95
CA ASP A 127 -10.74 -14.42 8.91
C ASP A 127 -9.90 -13.27 8.35
N THR A 128 -10.03 -12.93 7.07
CA THR A 128 -9.22 -11.91 6.41
C THR A 128 -10.06 -11.17 5.37
N VAL A 129 -9.88 -9.85 5.28
CA VAL A 129 -10.45 -9.00 4.23
C VAL A 129 -9.32 -8.28 3.51
N THR A 130 -9.38 -8.23 2.18
CA THR A 130 -8.45 -7.44 1.36
C THR A 130 -9.20 -6.33 0.66
N LEU A 131 -8.71 -5.09 0.75
CA LEU A 131 -9.29 -3.91 0.13
C LEU A 131 -8.21 -3.15 -0.64
N ILE A 132 -8.51 -2.76 -1.88
CA ILE A 132 -7.75 -1.71 -2.56
C ILE A 132 -8.36 -0.35 -2.24
N HIS A 133 -7.59 0.55 -1.62
CA HIS A 133 -8.07 1.88 -1.24
C HIS A 133 -8.38 2.73 -2.48
N ASN A 134 -7.55 2.67 -3.52
CA ASN A 134 -7.75 3.41 -4.76
C ASN A 134 -7.54 2.48 -5.97
N GLU A 135 -8.65 1.92 -6.46
CA GLU A 135 -8.68 1.03 -7.60
C GLU A 135 -8.31 1.81 -8.87
N THR A 136 -7.05 1.65 -9.27
CA THR A 136 -6.44 2.51 -10.28
C THR A 136 -7.00 2.23 -11.67
N SER A 137 -7.49 1.02 -11.91
CA SER A 137 -8.03 0.61 -13.22
C SER A 137 -9.37 1.28 -13.53
N THR A 138 -10.15 1.64 -12.51
CA THR A 138 -11.48 2.22 -12.65
C THR A 138 -11.57 3.67 -12.15
N GLY A 139 -10.57 4.12 -11.39
CA GLY A 139 -10.56 5.44 -10.77
C GLY A 139 -11.48 5.52 -9.54
N VAL A 140 -11.80 4.39 -8.91
CA VAL A 140 -12.62 4.32 -7.69
C VAL A 140 -11.74 4.41 -6.45
N MET A 141 -12.04 5.32 -5.54
CA MET A 141 -11.48 5.37 -4.20
C MET A 141 -12.50 4.80 -3.21
N ASN A 142 -12.20 3.62 -2.67
CA ASN A 142 -13.07 2.96 -1.70
C ASN A 142 -13.11 3.72 -0.37
N PRO A 143 -14.25 3.69 0.33
CA PRO A 143 -14.43 4.38 1.60
C PRO A 143 -13.69 3.66 2.75
N VAL A 144 -12.36 3.80 2.80
CA VAL A 144 -11.53 3.02 3.73
C VAL A 144 -11.92 3.20 5.19
N ALA A 145 -12.38 4.39 5.60
CA ALA A 145 -12.82 4.65 6.97
C ALA A 145 -14.10 3.87 7.33
N GLU A 146 -15.12 3.89 6.47
CA GLU A 146 -16.33 3.10 6.66
C GLU A 146 -16.06 1.60 6.62
N ILE A 147 -15.22 1.13 5.69
CA ILE A 147 -14.80 -0.29 5.62
C ILE A 147 -14.09 -0.72 6.92
N CYS A 148 -13.14 0.10 7.41
CA CYS A 148 -12.46 -0.16 8.67
C CYS A 148 -13.46 -0.21 9.85
N ALA A 149 -14.45 0.67 9.88
CA ALA A 149 -15.48 0.68 10.93
C ALA A 149 -16.31 -0.62 10.95
N VAL A 150 -16.59 -1.20 9.77
CA VAL A 150 -17.25 -2.51 9.65
C VAL A 150 -16.35 -3.63 10.18
N VAL A 151 -15.10 -3.74 9.70
CA VAL A 151 -14.20 -4.83 10.08
C VAL A 151 -13.91 -4.84 11.60
N ARG A 152 -13.86 -3.66 12.25
CA ARG A 152 -13.68 -3.57 13.71
C ARG A 152 -14.74 -4.29 14.54
N LYS A 153 -15.94 -4.51 14.01
CA LYS A 153 -16.98 -5.32 14.68
C LYS A 153 -16.57 -6.78 14.83
N TYR A 154 -15.60 -7.24 14.03
CA TYR A 154 -15.15 -8.62 13.91
C TYR A 154 -13.65 -8.72 14.28
N PRO A 155 -13.30 -8.70 15.58
CA PRO A 155 -11.90 -8.61 16.03
C PRO A 155 -11.00 -9.75 15.53
N GLN A 156 -11.57 -10.90 15.16
CA GLN A 156 -10.87 -12.03 14.56
C GLN A 156 -10.46 -11.82 13.09
N VAL A 157 -11.08 -10.86 12.39
CA VAL A 157 -10.87 -10.60 10.96
C VAL A 157 -9.72 -9.63 10.74
N ALA A 158 -8.67 -10.04 10.03
CA ALA A 158 -7.55 -9.18 9.69
C ALA A 158 -7.86 -8.32 8.45
N LEU A 159 -7.54 -7.02 8.48
CA LEU A 159 -7.73 -6.13 7.33
C LEU A 159 -6.42 -5.79 6.62
N VAL A 160 -6.32 -6.18 5.35
CA VAL A 160 -5.23 -5.80 4.45
C VAL A 160 -5.71 -4.68 3.53
N VAL A 161 -5.00 -3.54 3.54
CA VAL A 161 -5.27 -2.40 2.67
C VAL A 161 -4.11 -2.21 1.70
N ASP A 162 -4.41 -2.39 0.41
CA ASP A 162 -3.56 -1.94 -0.69
C ASP A 162 -3.76 -0.45 -0.91
N SER A 163 -2.72 0.33 -0.61
CA SER A 163 -2.72 1.78 -0.79
C SER A 163 -1.81 2.23 -1.92
N VAL A 164 -1.35 1.34 -2.80
CA VAL A 164 -0.30 1.59 -3.81
C VAL A 164 -0.48 2.92 -4.55
N SER A 165 -1.67 3.21 -5.05
CA SER A 165 -1.96 4.43 -5.82
C SER A 165 -2.49 5.61 -4.99
N SER A 166 -2.67 5.45 -3.68
CA SER A 166 -3.20 6.48 -2.78
C SER A 166 -2.19 6.97 -1.74
N PHE A 167 -1.22 6.12 -1.39
CA PHE A 167 -0.24 6.37 -0.36
C PHE A 167 0.57 7.64 -0.65
N SER A 168 0.73 8.49 0.37
CA SER A 168 1.34 9.83 0.30
C SER A 168 0.56 10.88 -0.51
N ALA A 169 -0.47 10.53 -1.27
CA ALA A 169 -1.33 11.49 -1.98
C ALA A 169 -2.56 11.89 -1.16
N VAL A 170 -3.04 10.99 -0.29
CA VAL A 170 -4.12 11.24 0.67
C VAL A 170 -3.71 10.74 2.06
N PRO A 171 -4.28 11.29 3.15
CA PRO A 171 -3.99 10.82 4.50
C PRO A 171 -4.54 9.41 4.72
N ILE A 172 -3.75 8.54 5.34
CA ILE A 172 -4.16 7.22 5.82
C ILE A 172 -3.58 7.06 7.22
N ALA A 173 -4.43 6.98 8.24
CA ALA A 173 -4.01 6.83 9.62
C ALA A 173 -4.11 5.36 10.04
N MET A 174 -3.13 4.53 9.65
CA MET A 174 -3.17 3.06 9.82
C MET A 174 -3.63 2.62 11.22
N ASP A 175 -3.00 3.12 12.28
CA ASP A 175 -3.31 2.71 13.66
C ASP A 175 -4.71 3.16 14.06
N ALA A 176 -5.06 4.42 13.77
CA ALA A 176 -6.37 4.98 14.09
C ALA A 176 -7.50 4.33 13.28
N LEU A 177 -7.17 3.79 12.10
CA LEU A 177 -8.06 3.02 11.24
C LEU A 177 -8.14 1.54 11.67
N GLY A 178 -7.18 1.02 12.43
CA GLY A 178 -7.14 -0.39 12.82
C GLY A 178 -6.81 -1.31 11.63
N ILE A 179 -6.02 -0.81 10.68
CA ILE A 179 -5.55 -1.59 9.53
C ILE A 179 -4.46 -2.55 10.00
N ASP A 180 -4.58 -3.83 9.64
CA ASP A 180 -3.66 -4.87 10.08
C ASP A 180 -2.42 -4.99 9.18
N VAL A 181 -2.58 -4.78 7.87
CA VAL A 181 -1.47 -4.59 6.94
C VAL A 181 -1.79 -3.45 5.98
N LEU A 182 -0.93 -2.43 5.95
CA LEU A 182 -0.97 -1.37 4.94
C LEU A 182 0.24 -1.53 4.04
N LEU A 183 0.04 -1.56 2.73
CA LEU A 183 1.13 -1.69 1.75
C LEU A 183 1.06 -0.66 0.63
N THR A 184 2.21 -0.37 0.03
CA THR A 184 2.34 0.53 -1.13
C THR A 184 3.56 0.19 -2.00
N GLY A 185 3.62 0.78 -3.19
CA GLY A 185 4.72 0.67 -4.14
C GLY A 185 5.44 2.00 -4.33
N SER A 186 6.69 1.93 -4.79
CA SER A 186 7.58 3.09 -4.95
C SER A 186 7.18 4.03 -6.10
N GLN A 187 6.57 3.50 -7.16
CA GLN A 187 6.42 4.15 -8.47
C GLN A 187 5.10 4.91 -8.71
N LYS A 188 4.36 5.17 -7.63
CA LYS A 188 3.09 5.92 -7.67
C LYS A 188 3.32 7.33 -7.15
N ALA A 189 2.51 7.81 -6.20
CA ALA A 189 2.64 9.16 -5.67
C ALA A 189 3.99 9.43 -4.96
N LEU A 190 4.69 8.38 -4.49
CA LEU A 190 6.07 8.51 -4.00
C LEU A 190 7.07 8.90 -5.10
N ALA A 191 6.74 8.69 -6.38
CA ALA A 191 7.56 9.09 -7.53
C ALA A 191 9.02 8.63 -7.43
N LEU A 192 9.21 7.35 -7.12
CA LEU A 192 10.49 6.65 -7.13
C LEU A 192 10.51 5.63 -8.30
N PRO A 193 11.69 5.13 -8.71
CA PRO A 193 11.76 4.02 -9.68
C PRO A 193 11.00 2.77 -9.21
N PRO A 194 10.42 1.96 -10.12
CA PRO A 194 9.73 0.72 -9.77
C PRO A 194 10.70 -0.37 -9.33
N GLY A 195 10.21 -1.29 -8.49
CA GLY A 195 10.99 -2.43 -7.96
C GLY A 195 11.11 -2.46 -6.44
N PHE A 196 10.41 -1.57 -5.74
CA PHE A 196 10.47 -1.43 -4.30
C PHE A 196 9.07 -1.19 -3.71
N SER A 197 8.85 -1.73 -2.51
CA SER A 197 7.58 -1.60 -1.80
C SER A 197 7.80 -1.37 -0.32
N LEU A 198 6.82 -0.72 0.29
CA LEU A 198 6.81 -0.36 1.70
C LEU A 198 5.55 -0.95 2.31
N PHE A 199 5.65 -1.46 3.53
CA PHE A 199 4.48 -1.95 4.25
C PHE A 199 4.67 -1.87 5.75
N SER A 200 3.58 -1.87 6.48
CA SER A 200 3.57 -1.99 7.93
C SER A 200 2.51 -3.00 8.36
N VAL A 201 2.73 -3.59 9.53
CA VAL A 201 2.01 -4.76 10.04
C VAL A 201 1.66 -4.50 11.50
N SER A 202 0.40 -4.73 11.87
CA SER A 202 -0.07 -4.59 13.25
C SER A 202 0.43 -5.73 14.15
N GLU A 203 0.39 -5.54 15.47
CA GLU A 203 0.68 -6.63 16.43
C GLU A 203 -0.26 -7.83 16.24
N LYS A 204 -1.54 -7.57 15.94
CA LYS A 204 -2.52 -8.61 15.65
C LYS A 204 -2.13 -9.43 14.42
N ALA A 205 -1.67 -8.77 13.36
CA ALA A 205 -1.19 -9.44 12.16
C ALA A 205 0.10 -10.25 12.43
N PHE A 206 1.01 -9.74 13.26
CA PHE A 206 2.18 -10.52 13.65
C PHE A 206 1.85 -11.76 14.47
N ALA A 207 0.99 -11.63 15.48
CA ALA A 207 0.53 -12.76 16.30
C ALA A 207 -0.12 -13.84 15.43
N ARG A 208 -0.78 -13.45 14.34
CA ARG A 208 -1.36 -14.36 13.37
C ARG A 208 -0.34 -15.02 12.46
N ALA A 209 0.67 -14.27 12.02
CA ALA A 209 1.80 -14.80 11.27
C ALA A 209 2.55 -15.88 12.06
N GLU A 210 2.70 -15.73 13.38
CA GLU A 210 3.30 -16.76 14.25
C GLU A 210 2.61 -18.14 14.16
N GLN A 211 1.31 -18.17 13.86
CA GLN A 211 0.53 -19.40 13.74
C GLN A 211 0.57 -20.02 12.34
N GLN A 212 1.02 -19.29 11.31
CA GLN A 212 1.11 -19.80 9.94
C GLN A 212 2.30 -20.73 9.74
N LYS A 213 2.14 -21.77 8.93
CA LYS A 213 3.20 -22.74 8.63
C LYS A 213 3.83 -22.56 7.25
N ASP A 214 3.15 -21.85 6.34
CA ASP A 214 3.44 -21.76 4.91
C ASP A 214 3.83 -20.34 4.45
N ARG A 215 4.32 -19.50 5.36
CA ARG A 215 4.72 -18.09 5.11
C ARG A 215 5.82 -17.93 4.06
N GLY A 216 6.67 -18.94 3.89
CA GLY A 216 7.89 -18.84 3.09
C GLY A 216 8.99 -18.10 3.86
N TYR A 217 9.98 -17.56 3.14
CA TYR A 217 11.11 -16.84 3.75
C TYR A 217 11.23 -15.39 3.24
N TYR A 218 11.29 -15.19 1.93
CA TYR A 218 11.54 -13.87 1.33
C TYR A 218 10.46 -12.82 1.67
N PHE A 219 9.25 -13.30 1.96
CA PHE A 219 8.07 -12.50 2.28
C PHE A 219 7.49 -12.83 3.67
N ASP A 220 8.31 -13.38 4.59
CA ASP A 220 7.88 -13.69 5.96
C ASP A 220 7.89 -12.42 6.82
N PHE A 221 6.72 -12.02 7.33
CA PHE A 221 6.58 -10.87 8.22
C PHE A 221 7.41 -11.01 9.50
N LEU A 222 7.57 -12.22 10.03
CA LEU A 222 8.37 -12.45 11.22
C LEU A 222 9.87 -12.26 10.95
N GLU A 223 10.33 -12.61 9.76
CA GLU A 223 11.72 -12.36 9.36
C GLU A 223 11.98 -10.86 9.18
N PHE A 224 11.02 -10.13 8.60
CA PHE A 224 11.07 -8.65 8.55
C PHE A 224 11.12 -8.04 9.95
N ARG A 225 10.23 -8.47 10.86
CA ARG A 225 10.19 -8.00 12.25
C ARG A 225 11.50 -8.26 12.99
N LYS A 226 12.04 -9.48 12.88
CA LYS A 226 13.30 -9.87 13.51
C LYS A 226 14.48 -9.03 13.03
N ASN A 227 14.60 -8.78 11.73
CA ASN A 227 15.73 -7.98 11.22
C ASN A 227 15.59 -6.50 11.58
N GLN A 228 14.37 -5.99 11.67
CA GLN A 228 14.08 -4.62 12.10
C GLN A 228 14.60 -4.31 13.52
N GLU A 229 14.65 -5.29 14.43
CA GLU A 229 15.22 -5.13 15.78
C GLU A 229 16.66 -4.63 15.78
N THR A 230 17.37 -4.82 14.67
CA THR A 230 18.74 -4.37 14.48
C THR A 230 18.90 -3.39 13.32
N ASP A 231 17.83 -2.72 12.90
CA ASP A 231 17.81 -1.76 11.77
C ASP A 231 18.29 -2.37 10.44
N MET A 232 17.85 -3.60 10.18
CA MET A 232 18.29 -4.41 9.04
C MET A 232 17.09 -4.93 8.24
N THR A 233 17.38 -5.38 7.03
CA THR A 233 16.44 -6.13 6.18
C THR A 233 16.79 -7.63 6.18
N PRO A 234 15.81 -8.52 5.94
CA PRO A 234 16.03 -9.97 5.83
C PRO A 234 17.17 -10.34 4.86
N THR A 235 17.06 -9.84 3.64
CA THR A 235 18.00 -10.10 2.54
C THR A 235 18.72 -8.82 2.13
N THR A 236 19.69 -8.92 1.23
CA THR A 236 20.35 -7.75 0.63
C THR A 236 19.30 -6.87 -0.07
N PRO A 237 19.06 -5.63 0.40
CA PRO A 237 18.00 -4.80 -0.12
C PRO A 237 18.48 -3.97 -1.32
N SER A 238 17.55 -3.35 -2.04
CA SER A 238 17.89 -2.32 -3.01
C SER A 238 18.27 -1.00 -2.31
N ILE A 239 19.55 -0.85 -1.99
CA ILE A 239 20.10 0.35 -1.32
C ILE A 239 19.85 1.62 -2.14
N ALA A 240 19.90 1.53 -3.48
CA ALA A 240 19.59 2.64 -4.38
C ALA A 240 18.17 3.21 -4.15
N HIS A 241 17.17 2.33 -3.99
CA HIS A 241 15.81 2.77 -3.66
C HIS A 241 15.73 3.42 -2.28
N ILE A 242 16.51 2.95 -1.30
CA ILE A 242 16.52 3.52 0.05
C ILE A 242 17.12 4.93 0.05
N HIS A 243 18.20 5.16 -0.71
CA HIS A 243 18.73 6.51 -0.91
C HIS A 243 17.75 7.45 -1.63
N ALA A 244 17.06 6.95 -2.66
CA ALA A 244 16.05 7.73 -3.37
C ALA A 244 14.85 8.04 -2.47
N LEU A 245 14.44 7.09 -1.63
CA LEU A 245 13.39 7.25 -0.63
C LEU A 245 13.78 8.30 0.41
N GLU A 246 14.99 8.26 0.97
CA GLU A 246 15.49 9.30 1.88
C GLU A 246 15.35 10.70 1.25
N SER A 247 15.86 10.87 0.02
CA SER A 247 15.74 12.15 -0.70
C SER A 247 14.30 12.56 -0.96
N LYS A 248 13.40 11.60 -1.20
CA LYS A 248 11.99 11.88 -1.45
C LYS A 248 11.25 12.26 -0.16
N LEU A 249 11.60 11.62 0.95
CA LEU A 249 11.10 11.99 2.28
C LEU A 249 11.54 13.41 2.63
N ASP A 250 12.76 13.82 2.28
CA ASP A 250 13.16 15.23 2.45
C ASP A 250 12.22 16.18 1.69
N ASP A 251 11.90 15.89 0.43
CA ASP A 251 10.98 16.72 -0.37
C ASP A 251 9.58 16.76 0.25
N ILE A 252 9.03 15.59 0.62
CA ILE A 252 7.68 15.45 1.17
C ILE A 252 7.54 16.22 2.49
N PHE A 253 8.52 16.09 3.38
CA PHE A 253 8.46 16.74 4.70
C PHE A 253 8.84 18.22 4.64
N ALA A 254 9.64 18.65 3.68
CA ALA A 254 9.87 20.07 3.41
C ALA A 254 8.60 20.76 2.85
N GLU A 255 7.84 20.06 2.00
CA GLU A 255 6.53 20.53 1.53
C GLU A 255 5.50 20.59 2.67
N GLY A 256 5.53 19.59 3.56
CA GLY A 256 4.54 19.38 4.60
C GLY A 256 3.36 18.52 4.10
N LEU A 257 2.90 17.59 4.94
CA LEU A 257 1.91 16.59 4.53
C LEU A 257 0.56 17.19 4.10
N THR A 258 0.06 18.19 4.84
CA THR A 258 -1.18 18.89 4.49
C THR A 258 -1.08 19.54 3.11
N ASN A 259 -0.02 20.32 2.86
CA ASN A 259 0.21 20.97 1.58
C ASN A 259 0.34 19.96 0.43
N ARG A 260 0.97 18.82 0.69
CA ARG A 260 1.08 17.73 -0.27
C ARG A 260 -0.29 17.16 -0.65
N TYR A 261 -1.12 16.84 0.34
CA TYR A 261 -2.47 16.32 0.09
C TYR A 261 -3.33 17.34 -0.67
N GLU A 262 -3.27 18.61 -0.28
CA GLU A 262 -3.95 19.70 -0.97
C GLU A 262 -3.45 19.88 -2.41
N ARG A 263 -2.14 19.74 -2.65
CA ARG A 263 -1.59 19.80 -4.01
C ARG A 263 -2.13 18.67 -4.87
N HIS A 264 -2.16 17.43 -4.38
CA HIS A 264 -2.73 16.29 -5.10
C HIS A 264 -4.21 16.52 -5.43
N ALA A 265 -5.01 16.94 -4.43
CA ALA A 265 -6.42 17.27 -4.62
C ALA A 265 -6.63 18.38 -5.67
N ARG A 266 -5.82 19.45 -5.61
CA ARG A 266 -5.88 20.56 -6.58
C ARG A 266 -5.54 20.09 -7.99
N THR A 267 -4.49 19.28 -8.17
CA THR A 267 -4.12 18.78 -9.51
C THR A 267 -5.14 17.80 -10.06
N ASN A 268 -5.73 16.95 -9.20
CA ASN A 268 -6.83 16.06 -9.58
C ASN A 268 -8.07 16.86 -10.04
N ALA A 269 -8.43 17.92 -9.32
CA ALA A 269 -9.53 18.81 -9.70
C ALA A 269 -9.34 19.44 -11.09
N LEU A 270 -8.11 19.83 -11.45
CA LEU A 270 -7.82 20.36 -12.79
C LEU A 270 -8.14 19.36 -13.91
N VAL A 271 -7.85 18.08 -13.69
CA VAL A 271 -8.18 17.00 -14.64
C VAL A 271 -9.68 16.80 -14.69
N HIS A 272 -10.35 16.76 -13.53
CA HIS A 272 -11.81 16.58 -13.47
C HIS A 272 -12.56 17.72 -14.16
N ASP A 273 -12.13 18.96 -13.96
CA ASP A 273 -12.72 20.13 -14.63
C ASP A 273 -12.47 20.10 -16.13
N TRP A 274 -11.31 19.63 -16.57
CA TRP A 274 -11.05 19.42 -17.99
C TRP A 274 -11.99 18.36 -18.59
N VAL A 275 -12.17 17.20 -17.93
CA VAL A 275 -13.08 16.13 -18.35
C VAL A 275 -14.50 16.69 -18.55
N ARG A 276 -15.03 17.41 -17.56
CA ARG A 276 -16.36 18.04 -17.62
C ARG A 276 -16.47 19.06 -18.76
N ARG A 277 -15.49 19.97 -18.90
CA ARG A 277 -15.49 20.98 -19.97
C ARG A 277 -15.43 20.38 -21.37
N ARG A 278 -14.88 19.17 -21.50
CA ARG A 278 -14.83 18.44 -22.77
C ARG A 278 -16.08 17.60 -23.03
N GLY A 279 -17.03 17.54 -22.10
CA GLY A 279 -18.26 16.76 -22.22
C GLY A 279 -18.03 15.25 -22.09
N PHE A 280 -16.94 14.84 -21.42
CA PHE A 280 -16.70 13.44 -21.09
C PHE A 280 -17.34 13.08 -19.74
N ASP A 281 -17.75 11.82 -19.62
CA ASP A 281 -18.21 11.24 -18.36
C ASP A 281 -17.06 10.61 -17.56
N PHE A 282 -17.28 10.47 -16.25
CA PHE A 282 -16.40 9.69 -15.39
C PHE A 282 -16.92 8.25 -15.31
N PHE A 283 -16.01 7.29 -15.43
CA PHE A 283 -16.33 5.88 -15.25
C PHE A 283 -16.62 5.53 -13.78
N ALA A 284 -15.83 6.09 -12.85
CA ALA A 284 -16.03 5.92 -11.41
C ALA A 284 -17.28 6.66 -10.92
N GLU A 285 -18.00 5.99 -10.02
CA GLU A 285 -19.20 6.48 -9.34
C GLU A 285 -18.97 7.83 -8.65
N ASP A 286 -19.99 8.68 -8.69
CA ASP A 286 -19.96 9.98 -8.03
C ASP A 286 -19.81 9.82 -6.51
N GLY A 287 -19.05 10.71 -5.88
CA GLY A 287 -18.68 10.59 -4.46
C GLY A 287 -17.49 9.66 -4.17
N TYR A 288 -17.22 8.67 -5.03
CA TYR A 288 -16.15 7.68 -4.85
C TYR A 288 -15.04 7.76 -5.91
N ARG A 289 -14.91 8.90 -6.58
CA ARG A 289 -13.85 9.12 -7.56
C ARG A 289 -12.49 9.29 -6.88
N SER A 290 -11.46 8.79 -7.53
CA SER A 290 -10.07 8.94 -7.12
C SER A 290 -9.69 10.40 -6.89
N LYS A 291 -8.92 10.65 -5.83
CA LYS A 291 -8.44 11.98 -5.42
C LYS A 291 -6.92 12.15 -5.60
N THR A 292 -6.27 11.20 -6.28
CA THR A 292 -4.81 11.02 -6.28
C THR A 292 -4.18 11.40 -7.61
#